data_AF-A0A432FGD0-F1
#
_entry.id   AF-A0A432FGD0-F1
#
_cell.length_a   1.000
_cell.length_b   1.000
_cell.length_c   1.000
_cell.angle_alpha   90.00
_cell.angle_beta   90.00
_cell.angle_gamma   90.00
#
_symmetry.space_group_name_H-M   'P 1'
#
loop_
_entity.id
_entity.type
_entity.pdbx_description
1 polymer ?
#
loop_
_entity_poly.entity_id
_entity_poly.type
_entity_poly.pdbx_seq_one_letter_code
_entity_poly.pdbx_strand_id
1 'polypeptide(L)'
;AITVDGPKGPCCKVKDGILYASWFSKRPIYPVRIEVKGLHLPTWDRFLVPFPFAEIKIKLGNPIWVEDKTAFPLYREKLEKELLSMENLRI
;
A
#
# COMPACT_ATOMS: atom_id res chain seq x y z
N ALA A 1 -9.92 1.78 5.11
CA ALA A 1 -8.69 1.48 4.35
C ALA A 1 -8.61 2.42 3.15
N ILE A 2 -7.41 2.83 2.72
CA ILE A 2 -7.19 3.73 1.58
C ILE A 2 -6.13 3.08 0.68
N THR A 3 -6.35 3.06 -0.64
CA THR A 3 -5.32 2.64 -1.60
C THR A 3 -4.30 3.76 -1.78
N VAL A 4 -3.02 3.44 -1.58
CA VAL A 4 -1.95 4.45 -1.45
C VAL A 4 -1.44 4.99 -2.79
N ASP A 5 -1.70 4.27 -3.89
CA ASP A 5 -1.31 4.59 -5.27
C ASP A 5 -2.18 5.66 -5.94
N GLY A 6 -3.38 5.89 -5.39
CA GLY A 6 -4.30 6.93 -5.84
C GLY A 6 -4.87 6.67 -7.25
N PRO A 7 -5.74 7.56 -7.77
CA PRO A 7 -6.45 7.33 -9.03
C PRO A 7 -5.59 7.48 -10.29
N LYS A 8 -4.38 8.05 -10.16
CA LYS A 8 -3.46 8.32 -11.28
C LYS A 8 -2.00 8.15 -10.83
N GLY A 9 -1.35 7.09 -11.28
CA GLY A 9 0.08 6.90 -11.03
C GLY A 9 0.59 5.53 -11.49
N PRO A 10 1.90 5.30 -11.49
CA PRO A 10 2.41 3.95 -11.62
C PRO A 10 1.98 3.12 -10.40
N CYS A 11 1.61 1.87 -10.63
CA CYS A 11 1.32 0.90 -9.57
C CYS A 11 2.44 0.87 -8.51
N CYS A 12 2.06 0.67 -7.24
CA CYS A 12 2.98 0.61 -6.08
C CYS A 12 3.73 1.92 -5.75
N LYS A 13 3.21 3.09 -6.14
CA LYS A 13 3.80 4.39 -5.77
C LYS A 13 2.91 5.17 -4.83
N VAL A 14 3.38 5.38 -3.60
CA VAL A 14 2.63 6.04 -2.53
C VAL A 14 2.44 7.52 -2.86
N LYS A 15 1.20 8.00 -2.74
CA LYS A 15 0.85 9.42 -2.83
C LYS A 15 0.82 10.07 -1.44
N ASP A 16 1.04 11.37 -1.39
CA ASP A 16 1.13 12.09 -0.12
C ASP A 16 -0.18 12.16 0.67
N GLY A 17 -1.32 11.89 0.02
CA GLY A 17 -2.64 11.94 0.67
C GLY A 17 -2.72 11.09 1.95
N ILE A 18 -2.10 9.91 1.98
CA ILE A 18 -2.07 9.05 3.17
C ILE A 18 -1.16 9.62 4.27
N LEU A 19 -0.04 10.25 3.89
CA LEU A 19 0.88 10.90 4.82
C LEU A 19 0.23 12.13 5.45
N TYR A 20 -0.49 12.92 4.65
CA TYR A 20 -1.30 14.04 5.13
C TYR A 20 -2.39 13.58 6.10
N ALA A 21 -3.12 12.52 5.76
CA ALA A 21 -4.16 11.96 6.63
C ALA A 21 -3.58 11.53 7.98
N SER A 22 -2.45 10.83 7.99
CA SER A 22 -1.75 10.41 9.21
C SER A 22 -1.27 11.61 10.04
N TRP A 23 -0.55 12.55 9.41
CA TRP A 23 0.01 13.73 10.07
C TRP A 23 -1.06 14.63 10.69
N PHE A 24 -2.17 14.85 9.98
CA PHE A 24 -3.27 15.69 10.44
C PHE A 24 -4.08 15.00 11.55
N SER A 25 -4.38 13.70 11.39
CA SER A 25 -5.16 12.95 12.38
C SER A 25 -4.34 12.48 13.60
N LYS A 26 -3.00 12.59 13.55
CA LYS A 26 -2.07 12.05 14.56
C LYS A 26 -2.24 10.55 14.79
N ARG A 27 -2.61 9.81 13.74
CA ARG A 27 -2.80 8.35 13.76
C ARG A 27 -1.73 7.66 12.92
N PRO A 28 -1.26 6.47 13.31
CA PRO A 28 -0.29 5.72 12.54
C PRO A 28 -0.90 5.18 11.24
N ILE A 29 -0.05 4.99 10.23
CA ILE A 29 -0.38 4.25 9.02
C ILE A 29 -0.05 2.79 9.29
N TYR A 30 -1.02 1.90 9.09
CA TYR A 30 -0.80 0.46 9.06
C TYR A 30 -0.67 0.00 7.61
N PRO A 31 0.51 -0.40 7.15
CA PRO A 31 0.69 -0.98 5.82
C PRO A 31 -0.06 -2.31 5.75
N VAL A 32 -0.93 -2.46 4.75
CA VAL A 32 -1.66 -3.72 4.54
C VAL A 32 -1.42 -4.18 3.12
N ARG A 33 -1.07 -5.46 2.98
CA ARG A 33 -0.94 -6.12 1.68
C ARG A 33 -1.88 -7.31 1.61
N ILE A 34 -2.54 -7.44 0.47
CA ILE A 34 -3.47 -8.54 0.19
C ILE A 34 -2.87 -9.36 -0.94
N GLU A 35 -2.74 -10.67 -0.72
CA GLU A 35 -2.32 -11.65 -1.71
C GLU A 35 -3.46 -12.63 -1.92
N VAL A 36 -3.87 -12.82 -3.18
CA VAL A 36 -4.94 -13.74 -3.56
C VAL A 36 -4.70 -14.23 -4.99
N LYS A 37 -5.06 -15.48 -5.27
CA LYS A 37 -5.01 -16.01 -6.63
C LYS A 37 -6.10 -15.38 -7.49
N GLY A 38 -5.75 -14.91 -8.68
CA GLY A 38 -6.68 -14.23 -9.56
C GLY A 38 -6.09 -13.88 -10.92
N LEU A 39 -6.88 -13.15 -11.69
CA LEU A 39 -6.49 -12.63 -13.00
C LEU A 39 -6.14 -11.14 -12.88
N HIS A 40 -4.99 -10.74 -13.39
CA HIS A 40 -4.66 -9.32 -13.54
C HIS A 40 -5.30 -8.78 -14.82
N LEU A 41 -6.02 -7.66 -14.69
CA LEU A 41 -6.52 -6.91 -15.82
C LEU A 41 -5.37 -6.13 -16.48
N PRO A 42 -5.39 -5.94 -17.81
CA PRO A 42 -4.38 -5.15 -18.54
C PRO A 42 -4.62 -3.64 -18.37
N THR A 43 -4.89 -3.21 -17.13
CA THR A 43 -5.07 -1.81 -16.74
C THR A 43 -3.79 -1.27 -16.10
N TRP A 44 -3.63 0.05 -16.07
CA TRP A 44 -2.40 0.71 -15.59
C TRP A 44 -2.07 0.39 -14.11
N ASP A 45 -3.10 0.07 -13.32
CA ASP A 45 -3.05 -0.28 -11.90
C ASP A 45 -2.79 -1.77 -11.66
N ARG A 46 -2.78 -2.60 -12.72
CA ARG A 46 -2.68 -4.07 -12.63
C ARG A 46 -3.75 -4.67 -11.70
N PHE A 47 -4.97 -4.17 -11.77
CA PHE A 47 -6.08 -4.63 -10.94
C PHE A 47 -6.21 -6.16 -10.95
N LEU A 48 -6.24 -6.77 -9.78
CA LEU A 48 -6.37 -8.22 -9.62
C LEU A 48 -7.81 -8.58 -9.29
N VAL A 49 -8.43 -9.41 -10.13
CA VAL A 49 -9.74 -10.01 -9.88
C VAL A 49 -9.53 -11.40 -9.28
N PRO A 50 -9.88 -11.62 -7.99
CA PRO A 50 -9.69 -12.92 -7.35
C PRO A 50 -10.61 -13.98 -7.96
N PHE A 51 -10.15 -15.23 -8.02
CA PHE A 51 -11.03 -16.34 -8.39
C PHE A 51 -12.09 -16.60 -7.32
N PRO A 52 -13.28 -17.10 -7.68
CA PRO A 52 -14.25 -17.58 -6.70
C PRO A 52 -13.61 -18.58 -5.74
N PHE A 53 -13.84 -18.41 -4.44
CA PHE A 53 -13.31 -19.26 -3.37
C PHE A 53 -11.78 -19.28 -3.24
N ALA A 54 -11.07 -18.30 -3.79
CA ALA A 54 -9.63 -18.16 -3.59
C ALA A 54 -9.31 -17.82 -2.12
N GLU A 55 -8.23 -18.42 -1.60
CA GLU A 55 -7.67 -18.07 -0.30
C GLU A 55 -7.08 -16.65 -0.35
N ILE A 56 -7.50 -15.79 0.58
CA ILE A 56 -7.00 -14.42 0.73
C ILE A 56 -6.01 -14.38 1.89
N LYS A 57 -4.76 -14.04 1.60
CA LYS A 57 -3.72 -13.81 2.62
C LYS A 57 -3.57 -12.31 2.85
N ILE A 58 -3.89 -11.87 4.07
CA ILE A 58 -3.74 -10.48 4.49
C ILE A 58 -2.49 -10.38 5.35
N LYS A 59 -1.55 -9.53 4.95
CA LYS A 59 -0.35 -9.19 5.71
C LYS A 59 -0.50 -7.79 6.28
N LEU A 60 -0.23 -7.66 7.57
CA LEU A 60 -0.21 -6.38 8.28
C LEU A 60 1.24 -6.03 8.61
N GLY A 61 1.72 -4.89 8.14
CA GLY A 61 3.05 -4.37 8.42
C GLY A 61 3.09 -3.57 9.73
N ASN A 62 4.29 -3.10 10.09
CA ASN A 62 4.46 -2.31 11.30
C ASN A 62 3.86 -0.91 11.17
N PRO A 63 3.33 -0.32 12.27
CA PRO A 63 2.78 1.03 12.23
C PRO A 63 3.85 2.07 11.89
N ILE A 64 3.52 3.00 10.99
CA ILE A 64 4.36 4.13 10.60
C ILE A 64 3.72 5.41 11.13
N TRP A 65 4.43 6.09 12.03
CA TRP A 65 4.04 7.39 12.57
C TRP A 65 4.59 8.51 11.71
N VAL A 66 3.72 9.41 11.26
CA VAL A 66 4.08 10.60 10.49
C VAL A 66 3.97 11.82 11.40
N GLU A 67 5.08 12.18 12.04
CA GLU A 67 5.11 13.27 13.03
C GLU A 67 5.45 14.62 12.38
N ASP A 68 6.36 14.58 11.41
CA ASP A 68 6.87 15.75 10.72
C ASP A 68 6.50 15.76 9.24
N LYS A 69 5.97 16.90 8.80
CA LYS A 69 5.61 17.17 7.41
C LYS A 69 6.84 17.32 6.52
N THR A 70 7.95 17.84 7.03
CA THR A 70 9.15 18.07 6.21
C THR A 70 9.81 16.77 5.77
N ALA A 71 9.63 15.70 6.56
CA ALA A 71 10.13 14.36 6.28
C ALA A 71 9.19 13.48 5.43
N PHE A 72 8.15 14.04 4.80
CA PHE A 72 7.22 13.27 3.94
C PHE A 72 7.91 12.40 2.87
N PRO A 73 8.94 12.89 2.15
CA PRO A 73 9.66 12.04 1.19
C PRO A 73 10.25 10.78 1.81
N LEU A 74 10.78 10.87 3.04
CA LEU A 74 11.34 9.74 3.78
C LEU A 74 10.24 8.75 4.21
N TYR A 75 9.12 9.26 4.73
CA TYR A 75 7.98 8.41 5.12
C TYR A 75 7.35 7.72 3.92
N ARG A 76 7.29 8.38 2.76
CA ARG A 76 6.84 7.80 1.49
C ARG A 76 7.72 6.62 1.11
N GLU A 77 9.03 6.81 1.09
CA GLU A 77 9.98 5.76 0.75
C GLU A 77 9.92 4.60 1.75
N LYS A 78 9.81 4.90 3.04
CA LYS A 78 9.64 3.88 4.10
C LYS A 78 8.38 3.05 3.89
N LEU A 79 7.25 3.69 3.61
CA LEU A 79 5.99 3.00 3.35
C LEU A 79 6.04 2.16 2.07
N GLU A 80 6.64 2.68 1.00
CA GLU A 80 6.86 1.92 -0.24
C GLU A 80 7.72 0.67 0.02
N LYS A 81 8.85 0.83 0.72
CA LYS A 81 9.75 -0.30 1.06
C LYS A 81 9.06 -1.35 1.93
N GLU A 82 8.26 -0.94 2.91
CA GLU A 82 7.51 -1.86 3.76
C GLU A 82 6.44 -2.63 2.97
N LEU A 83 5.68 -1.96 2.10
CA LEU A 83 4.69 -2.63 1.25
C LEU A 83 5.34 -3.61 0.25
N LEU A 84 6.52 -3.27 -0.27
CA LEU A 84 7.29 -4.12 -1.18
C LEU A 84 7.98 -5.27 -0.45
N SER A 85 8.48 -5.09 0.77
CA SER A 85 9.08 -6.18 1.56
C SER A 85 8.05 -7.23 1.96
N MET A 86 6.77 -6.84 2.06
CA MET A 86 5.65 -7.74 2.29
C MET A 86 5.26 -8.56 1.04
N GLU A 87 5.83 -8.25 -0.14
CA GLU A 87 5.70 -9.10 -1.33
C GLU A 87 6.42 -10.42 -1.11
N ASN A 88 5.71 -11.54 -1.10
CA ASN A 88 6.43 -12.79 -1.34
C ASN A 88 6.91 -12.79 -2.80
N LEU A 89 8.23 -12.94 -3.00
CA LEU A 89 8.79 -13.33 -4.30
C LEU A 89 8.06 -14.60 -4.77
N ARG A 90 7.13 -14.40 -5.72
CA ARG A 90 6.40 -15.34 -6.56
C ARG A 90 6.58 -16.83 -6.23
N ILE A 91 5.50 -17.45 -5.73
CA ILE A 91 5.19 -18.86 -6.01
C ILE A 91 4.54 -18.91 -7.39
#